data_AF-A0A368VHA6-F1
#
_entry.id   AF-A0A368VHA6-F1
#
_cell.length_a   1.000
_cell.length_b   1.000
_cell.length_c   1.000
_cell.angle_alpha   90.00
_cell.angle_beta   90.00
_cell.angle_gamma   90.00
#
_symmetry.space_group_name_H-M   'P 1'
#
loop_
_entity.id
_entity.type
_entity.pdbx_description
1 polymer ?
#
loop_
_entity_poly.entity_id
_entity_poly.type
_entity_poly.pdbx_seq_one_letter_code
_entity_poly.pdbx_strand_id
1 'polypeptide(L)'
;MHDPADWRRSGKHWHAYSEIRQEQGSSTRVDRLAREPDEVLRNPRDVARWLTVMSREHSPRIGVKLLGENAGWGHVGDSGHLDHDRAADEIAAARGDSVHVSISREHDRVDLWVEAVTVDDCPEGHHEQE
;
A
#
# COMPACT_ATOMS: atom_id res chain seq x y z
N MET A 1 -21.79 -11.14 -5.34
CA MET A 1 -21.39 -9.81 -5.84
C MET A 1 -21.11 -8.98 -4.60
N HIS A 2 -19.84 -8.70 -4.30
CA HIS A 2 -19.46 -7.92 -3.10
C HIS A 2 -19.79 -6.44 -3.35
N ASP A 3 -20.32 -5.74 -2.36
CA ASP A 3 -20.63 -4.31 -2.48
C ASP A 3 -19.33 -3.52 -2.30
N PRO A 4 -18.91 -2.68 -3.26
CA PRO A 4 -17.70 -1.87 -3.16
C PRO A 4 -17.71 -0.84 -2.00
N ALA A 5 -18.82 -0.72 -1.25
CA ALA A 5 -18.90 0.07 -0.02
C ALA A 5 -18.89 -0.78 1.27
N ASP A 6 -18.62 -2.08 1.21
CA ASP A 6 -18.64 -3.00 2.37
C ASP A 6 -17.70 -2.56 3.51
N TRP A 7 -16.60 -1.87 3.19
CA TRP A 7 -15.66 -1.35 4.18
C TRP A 7 -16.29 -0.29 5.10
N ARG A 8 -17.16 0.60 4.58
CA ARG A 8 -17.81 1.66 5.38
C ARG A 8 -18.77 1.08 6.39
N ARG A 9 -19.56 0.10 5.98
CA ARG A 9 -20.53 -0.58 6.86
C ARG A 9 -19.84 -1.35 7.99
N SER A 10 -18.61 -1.80 7.73
CA SER A 10 -17.80 -2.55 8.69
C SER A 10 -16.94 -1.64 9.59
N GLY A 11 -17.08 -0.32 9.50
CA GLY A 11 -16.29 0.63 10.29
C GLY A 11 -14.78 0.53 10.05
N LYS A 12 -14.37 0.03 8.88
CA LYS A 12 -12.95 -0.21 8.58
C LYS A 12 -12.22 1.08 8.24
N HIS A 13 -10.97 1.13 8.67
CA HIS A 13 -9.94 2.06 8.20
C HIS A 13 -8.64 1.27 8.00
N TRP A 14 -7.55 1.93 7.60
CA TRP A 14 -6.28 1.25 7.36
C TRP A 14 -5.12 1.93 8.07
N HIS A 15 -4.21 1.10 8.55
CA HIS A 15 -2.93 1.51 9.11
C HIS A 15 -1.82 1.20 8.08
N ALA A 16 -1.08 2.23 7.68
CA ALA A 16 -0.01 2.13 6.72
C ALA A 16 1.35 1.97 7.41
N TYR A 17 2.20 1.12 6.85
CA TYR A 17 3.53 0.83 7.36
C TYR A 17 4.50 0.63 6.20
N SER A 18 5.67 1.23 6.31
CA SER A 18 6.81 1.06 5.43
C SER A 18 7.92 0.33 6.19
N GLU A 19 8.52 -0.67 5.55
CA GLU A 19 9.57 -1.49 6.15
C GLU A 19 10.69 -1.74 5.16
N ILE A 20 11.91 -1.37 5.54
CA ILE A 20 13.10 -1.76 4.78
C ILE A 20 13.45 -3.18 5.18
N ARG A 21 13.15 -4.14 4.29
CA ARG A 21 13.47 -5.55 4.50
C ARG A 21 14.96 -5.78 4.23
N GLN A 22 15.69 -6.06 5.30
CA GLN A 22 17.04 -6.61 5.26
C GLN A 22 17.01 -8.13 5.52
N GLU A 23 18.11 -8.76 5.95
CA GLU A 23 18.23 -10.22 6.09
C GLU A 23 17.26 -10.86 7.11
N GLN A 24 16.72 -10.08 8.06
CA GLN A 24 15.92 -10.59 9.18
C GLN A 24 14.44 -10.87 8.85
N GLY A 25 14.03 -10.69 7.58
CA GLY A 25 12.65 -10.91 7.14
C GLY A 25 11.70 -9.74 7.40
N SER A 26 10.41 -9.92 7.13
CA SER A 26 9.37 -8.91 7.38
C SER A 26 8.72 -9.10 8.73
N SER A 27 8.20 -8.02 9.30
CA SER A 27 7.33 -8.08 10.47
C SER A 27 6.07 -8.92 10.18
N THR A 28 5.43 -9.43 11.23
CA THR A 28 4.09 -10.00 11.13
C THR A 28 3.03 -8.91 11.23
N ARG A 29 1.77 -9.22 10.86
CA ARG A 29 0.66 -8.29 11.07
C ARG A 29 0.49 -7.89 12.55
N VAL A 30 0.69 -8.83 13.47
CA VAL A 30 0.60 -8.56 14.92
C VAL A 30 1.67 -7.56 15.34
N ASP A 31 2.90 -7.72 14.87
CA ASP A 31 4.00 -6.79 15.17
C ASP A 31 3.71 -5.38 14.62
N ARG A 32 3.13 -5.29 13.40
CA ARG A 32 2.74 -4.01 12.80
C ARG A 32 1.64 -3.32 13.59
N LEU A 33 0.57 -4.04 13.94
CA LEU A 33 -0.55 -3.46 14.69
C LEU A 33 -0.20 -3.11 16.13
N ALA A 34 0.90 -3.66 16.67
CA ALA A 34 1.42 -3.29 17.99
C ALA A 34 2.26 -2.01 17.99
N ARG A 35 2.59 -1.44 16.82
CA ARG A 35 3.32 -0.16 16.70
C ARG A 35 2.45 0.92 16.06
N GLU A 36 2.86 2.17 16.28
CA GLU A 36 2.24 3.32 15.64
C GLU A 36 2.37 3.21 14.11
N PRO A 37 1.27 3.43 13.35
CA PRO A 37 1.31 3.44 11.90
C PRO A 37 2.01 4.69 11.36
N ASP A 38 2.64 4.55 10.21
CA ASP A 38 3.24 5.68 9.50
C ASP A 38 2.14 6.65 9.03
N GLU A 39 0.97 6.13 8.65
CA GLU A 39 -0.21 6.93 8.32
C GLU A 39 -1.50 6.16 8.62
N VAL A 40 -2.53 6.87 9.09
CA VAL A 40 -3.89 6.33 9.26
C VAL A 40 -4.77 6.79 8.10
N LEU A 41 -5.25 5.83 7.32
CA LEU A 41 -5.95 6.05 6.06
C LEU A 41 -7.44 5.71 6.23
N ARG A 42 -8.32 6.67 5.94
CA ARG A 42 -9.76 6.56 6.29
C ARG A 42 -10.65 6.19 5.12
N ASN A 43 -10.10 6.01 3.92
CA ASN A 43 -10.86 5.57 2.76
C ASN A 43 -9.94 4.91 1.70
N PRO A 44 -10.50 4.11 0.78
CA PRO A 44 -9.75 3.41 -0.26
C PRO A 44 -8.92 4.32 -1.17
N ARG A 45 -9.39 5.55 -1.42
CA ARG A 45 -8.66 6.51 -2.26
C ARG A 45 -7.39 7.00 -1.58
N ASP A 46 -7.42 7.20 -0.27
CA ASP A 46 -6.23 7.54 0.52
C ASP A 46 -5.23 6.38 0.54
N VAL A 47 -5.72 5.11 0.62
CA VAL A 47 -4.88 3.91 0.46
C VAL A 47 -4.14 3.90 -0.86
N ALA A 48 -4.88 3.99 -1.97
CA ALA A 48 -4.28 3.97 -3.29
C ALA A 48 -3.32 5.15 -3.51
N ARG A 49 -3.65 6.34 -2.98
CA ARG A 49 -2.77 7.51 -3.03
C ARG A 49 -1.47 7.28 -2.28
N TRP A 50 -1.54 6.80 -1.04
CA TRP A 50 -0.36 6.55 -0.20
C TRP A 50 0.57 5.53 -0.87
N LEU A 51 0.02 4.40 -1.33
CA LEU A 51 0.77 3.37 -2.06
C LEU A 51 1.43 3.93 -3.34
N THR A 52 0.71 4.76 -4.10
CA THR A 52 1.27 5.41 -5.30
C THR A 52 2.46 6.33 -4.96
N VAL A 53 2.33 7.15 -3.91
CA VAL A 53 3.38 8.08 -3.46
C VAL A 53 4.62 7.30 -3.02
N MET A 54 4.45 6.34 -2.12
CA MET A 54 5.54 5.52 -1.60
C MET A 54 6.18 4.65 -2.68
N SER A 55 5.37 4.12 -3.60
CA SER A 55 5.89 3.37 -4.74
C SER A 55 6.74 4.24 -5.65
N ARG A 56 6.34 5.49 -5.89
CA ARG A 56 7.13 6.44 -6.67
C ARG A 56 8.42 6.86 -5.98
N GLU A 57 8.40 6.96 -4.66
CA GLU A 57 9.57 7.33 -3.85
C GLU A 57 10.64 6.22 -3.88
N HIS A 58 10.23 4.95 -3.79
CA HIS A 58 11.16 3.83 -3.65
C HIS A 58 11.43 3.06 -4.94
N SER A 59 10.60 3.20 -5.98
CA SER A 59 10.81 2.49 -7.24
C SER A 59 12.09 2.97 -7.94
N PRO A 60 12.98 2.04 -8.32
CA PRO A 60 14.15 2.42 -9.09
C PRO A 60 13.71 2.81 -10.51
N ARG A 61 14.23 3.93 -11.02
CA ARG A 61 13.93 4.41 -12.38
C ARG A 61 14.73 3.62 -13.42
N ILE A 62 14.39 2.34 -13.57
CA ILE A 62 15.05 1.43 -14.49
C ILE A 62 14.23 1.37 -15.79
N GLY A 63 14.88 1.62 -16.91
CA GLY A 63 14.29 1.44 -18.23
C GLY A 63 14.02 -0.04 -18.52
N VAL A 64 12.81 -0.37 -18.93
CA VAL A 64 12.37 -1.73 -19.26
C VAL A 64 11.75 -1.79 -20.65
N LYS A 65 11.96 -2.89 -21.35
CA LYS A 65 11.33 -3.12 -22.65
C LYS A 65 9.87 -3.54 -22.41
N LEU A 66 8.93 -2.82 -23.00
CA LEU A 66 7.51 -3.14 -22.88
C LEU A 66 7.16 -4.34 -23.77
N LEU A 67 6.18 -5.14 -23.33
CA LEU A 67 5.71 -6.30 -24.08
C LEU A 67 4.74 -5.87 -25.18
N GLY A 68 4.99 -6.33 -26.41
CA GLY A 68 4.17 -6.04 -27.58
C GLY A 68 5.02 -5.72 -28.81
N GLU A 69 4.49 -6.01 -30.00
CA GLU A 69 5.23 -5.98 -31.27
C GLU A 69 5.86 -4.60 -31.59
N ASN A 70 5.33 -3.52 -31.00
CA ASN A 70 5.84 -2.14 -31.13
C ASN A 70 5.79 -1.35 -29.80
N ALA A 71 5.83 -2.04 -28.65
CA ALA A 71 5.55 -1.41 -27.36
C ALA A 71 6.65 -0.46 -26.86
N GLY A 72 7.86 -0.52 -27.42
CA GLY A 72 8.95 0.39 -27.08
C GLY A 72 9.55 0.15 -25.69
N TRP A 73 10.02 1.22 -25.05
CA TRP A 73 10.63 1.21 -23.72
C TRP A 73 9.80 2.06 -22.75
N GLY A 74 9.65 1.59 -21.51
CA GLY A 74 9.06 2.32 -20.39
C GLY A 74 10.02 2.35 -19.21
N HIS A 75 9.59 2.88 -18.07
CA HIS A 75 10.37 2.79 -16.83
C HIS A 75 9.55 2.12 -15.73
N VAL A 76 10.21 1.33 -14.89
CA VAL A 76 9.60 0.86 -13.64
C VAL A 76 9.25 2.08 -12.78
N GLY A 77 8.02 2.11 -12.26
CA GLY A 77 7.51 3.25 -11.50
C GLY A 77 7.24 4.51 -12.33
N ASP A 78 7.08 4.40 -13.67
CA ASP A 78 6.55 5.49 -14.46
C ASP A 78 5.06 5.75 -14.17
N SER A 79 4.54 6.89 -14.63
CA SER A 79 3.16 7.30 -14.32
C SER A 79 2.12 6.31 -14.85
N GLY A 80 2.37 5.66 -15.99
CA GLY A 80 1.42 4.70 -16.57
C GLY A 80 1.33 3.41 -15.75
N HIS A 81 2.47 2.91 -15.28
CA HIS A 81 2.55 1.78 -14.35
C HIS A 81 1.84 2.11 -13.03
N LEU A 82 2.19 3.26 -12.42
CA LEU A 82 1.62 3.66 -11.14
C LEU A 82 0.11 3.93 -11.19
N ASP A 83 -0.40 4.49 -12.29
CA ASP A 83 -1.85 4.71 -12.46
C ASP A 83 -2.62 3.40 -12.59
N HIS A 84 -2.02 2.38 -13.21
CA HIS A 84 -2.64 1.05 -13.30
C HIS A 84 -2.74 0.38 -11.92
N ASP A 85 -1.63 0.36 -11.19
CA ASP A 85 -1.57 -0.26 -9.85
C ASP A 85 -2.51 0.44 -8.87
N ARG A 86 -2.56 1.78 -8.93
CA ARG A 86 -3.46 2.59 -8.12
C ARG A 86 -4.92 2.15 -8.22
N ALA A 87 -5.40 1.86 -9.43
CA ALA A 87 -6.79 1.43 -9.62
C ALA A 87 -7.06 0.06 -8.98
N ALA A 88 -6.10 -0.85 -9.06
CA ALA A 88 -6.21 -2.17 -8.42
C ALA A 88 -6.18 -2.06 -6.89
N ASP A 89 -5.29 -1.23 -6.34
CA ASP A 89 -5.17 -0.98 -4.91
C ASP A 89 -6.45 -0.35 -4.33
N GLU A 90 -7.02 0.64 -5.04
CA GLU A 90 -8.28 1.27 -4.63
C GLU A 90 -9.43 0.26 -4.60
N ILE A 91 -9.50 -0.65 -5.57
CA ILE A 91 -10.53 -1.71 -5.62
C ILE A 91 -10.36 -2.69 -4.46
N ALA A 92 -9.12 -3.10 -4.15
CA ALA A 92 -8.84 -3.99 -3.02
C ALA A 92 -9.25 -3.33 -1.69
N ALA A 93 -8.83 -2.10 -1.46
CA ALA A 93 -9.23 -1.35 -0.27
C ALA A 93 -10.74 -1.10 -0.22
N ALA A 94 -11.42 -0.85 -1.35
CA ALA A 94 -12.87 -0.71 -1.39
C ALA A 94 -13.62 -1.99 -0.95
N ARG A 95 -12.98 -3.16 -1.03
CA ARG A 95 -13.55 -4.41 -0.49
C ARG A 95 -13.28 -4.60 1.01
N GLY A 96 -12.51 -3.71 1.63
CA GLY A 96 -12.11 -3.82 3.03
C GLY A 96 -10.88 -4.71 3.25
N ASP A 97 -10.12 -4.98 2.19
CA ASP A 97 -8.94 -5.84 2.21
C ASP A 97 -7.70 -5.06 2.68
N SER A 98 -6.72 -5.80 3.20
CA SER A 98 -5.37 -5.27 3.44
C SER A 98 -4.57 -5.36 2.15
N VAL A 99 -3.68 -4.40 1.91
CA VAL A 99 -2.86 -4.33 0.69
C VAL A 99 -1.39 -4.43 1.05
N HIS A 100 -0.63 -5.20 0.28
CA HIS A 100 0.82 -5.33 0.42
C HIS A 100 1.48 -5.10 -0.93
N VAL A 101 2.44 -4.18 -0.97
CA VAL A 101 3.29 -3.91 -2.13
C VAL A 101 4.74 -4.10 -1.72
N SER A 102 5.53 -4.78 -2.54
CA SER A 102 6.95 -5.01 -2.26
C SER A 102 7.81 -4.53 -3.41
N ILE A 103 8.68 -3.57 -3.13
CA ILE A 103 9.49 -2.85 -4.11
C ILE A 103 10.95 -3.26 -3.94
N SER A 104 11.53 -3.80 -5.00
CA SER A 104 12.96 -4.11 -5.03
C SER A 104 13.78 -2.85 -5.30
N ARG A 105 14.81 -2.62 -4.49
CA ARG A 105 15.84 -1.59 -4.69
C ARG A 105 17.18 -2.26 -4.99
N GLU A 106 18.22 -1.46 -5.23
CA GLU A 106 19.54 -1.97 -5.64
C GLU A 106 20.17 -2.92 -4.61
N HIS A 107 19.96 -2.66 -3.31
CA HIS A 107 20.62 -3.40 -2.23
C HIS A 107 19.66 -4.02 -1.21
N ASP A 108 18.37 -3.73 -1.28
CA ASP A 108 17.37 -4.20 -0.33
C ASP A 108 15.96 -4.15 -0.95
N ARG A 109 14.92 -4.35 -0.12
CA ARG A 109 13.53 -4.18 -0.53
C ARG A 109 12.80 -3.27 0.45
N VAL A 110 11.82 -2.53 -0.05
CA VAL A 110 10.83 -1.86 0.80
C VAL A 110 9.51 -2.60 0.67
N ASP A 111 8.93 -2.98 1.80
CA ASP A 111 7.55 -3.43 1.88
C ASP A 111 6.65 -2.31 2.37
N LEU A 112 5.56 -2.14 1.67
CA LEU A 112 4.48 -1.24 2.01
C LEU A 112 3.29 -2.11 2.42
N TRP A 113 2.88 -2.02 3.68
CA TRP A 113 1.75 -2.73 4.23
C TRP A 113 0.65 -1.73 4.56
N VAL A 114 -0.57 -2.04 4.12
CA VAL A 114 -1.77 -1.27 4.44
C VAL A 114 -2.77 -2.23 5.08
N GLU A 115 -2.75 -2.29 6.41
CA GLU A 115 -3.54 -3.25 7.18
C GLU A 115 -4.94 -2.72 7.41
N ALA A 116 -5.95 -3.42 6.90
CA ALA A 116 -7.35 -3.10 7.16
C ALA A 116 -7.71 -3.43 8.61
N VAL A 117 -8.12 -2.44 9.38
CA VAL A 117 -8.42 -2.52 10.81
C VAL A 117 -9.85 -2.08 11.07
N THR A 118 -10.48 -2.68 12.07
CA THR A 118 -11.75 -2.20 12.63
C THR A 118 -11.47 -1.26 13.80
N VAL A 119 -12.52 -0.61 14.31
CA VAL A 119 -12.40 0.22 15.53
C VAL A 119 -11.89 -0.60 16.72
N ASP A 120 -12.26 -1.89 16.81
CA ASP A 120 -11.80 -2.77 17.90
C ASP A 120 -10.31 -3.15 17.77
N ASP A 121 -9.77 -3.13 16.55
CA ASP A 121 -8.34 -3.37 16.28
C ASP A 121 -7.47 -2.11 16.53
N CYS A 122 -8.11 -0.97 16.79
CA CYS A 122 -7.47 0.31 17.05
C CYS A 122 -7.75 0.72 18.50
N PRO A 123 -6.94 0.25 19.48
CA PRO A 123 -7.04 0.78 20.84
C PRO A 123 -6.81 2.29 20.74
N GLU A 124 -7.74 3.09 21.27
CA GLU A 124 -7.97 4.53 21.05
C GLU A 124 -6.80 5.48 21.42
N GLY A 125 -5.54 5.05 21.39
CA GLY A 125 -4.35 5.83 21.72
C GLY A 125 -3.60 6.47 20.54
N HIS A 126 -4.02 6.28 19.29
CA HIS A 126 -3.31 6.84 18.11
C HIS A 126 -4.06 8.00 17.43
N HIS A 127 -5.11 8.52 18.07
CA HIS A 127 -6.00 9.55 17.51
C HIS A 127 -5.96 10.87 18.27
N GLU A 128 -4.79 11.34 18.66
CA GLU A 128 -4.59 12.76 18.99
C GLU A 128 -3.19 13.15 18.56
N GLN A 129 -3.03 13.91 17.47
CA GLN A 129 -2.39 15.24 17.45
C GLN A 129 -2.92 16.02 16.23
N GLU A 130 -3.13 17.32 16.46
CA GLU A 130 -3.91 18.32 15.70
C GLU A 130 -3.44 18.63 14.26
#